data_AF-A0A2H9SXK8-F1
#
_entry.id   AF-A0A2H9SXK8-F1
#
_cell.length_a   1.000
_cell.length_b   1.000
_cell.length_c   1.000
_cell.angle_alpha   90.00
_cell.angle_beta   90.00
_cell.angle_gamma   90.00
#
_symmetry.space_group_name_H-M   'P 1'
#
loop_
_entity.id
_entity.type
_entity.pdbx_description
1 polymer ?
#
loop_
_entity_poly.entity_id
_entity_poly.type
_entity_poly.pdbx_seq_one_letter_code
_entity_poly.pdbx_strand_id
1 'polypeptide(L)'
;MPLKLLKGIRHFKNNALIEKQGLLRSLSKGQSPDVLFITCSDSRIAPTFFTHSDLGVLFEMRNAGNIVTPYAPASSADAATLEFGIVHLDIKDIVVCGHSHCGAMKGVMSCNLGAQLPCTETWLSQCRTLLPGLKDRHPDLKDHPELALKYLTQDNVLEQIEHLQSYPFIKERLDAGTLKLHAWYYEFEHGEVYIYNREKNTFIPFEDTVIEVALSYIQKTIEEETLLYLKNLVSHCQHDDLGRLCNEVEHAQQKIMWNDLNRKITEQLAFQLSELFTPSQEATNPQLQYLINTRLRLYLDSLPLSHECIRDRIEEPAYFLSSQAKSYSLFTKTNRKVSPAHENEQPSCCVIH
;
A
#
# COMPACT_ATOMS: atom_id res chain seq x y z
N MET A 1 -16.28 25.13 -31.31
CA MET A 1 -15.84 23.79 -30.85
C MET A 1 -14.32 23.70 -31.02
N PRO A 2 -13.54 23.29 -30.00
CA PRO A 2 -12.08 23.31 -30.08
C PRO A 2 -11.54 22.30 -31.09
N LEU A 3 -10.91 22.79 -32.16
CA LEU A 3 -10.41 21.97 -33.28
C LEU A 3 -9.44 20.85 -32.82
N LYS A 4 -8.66 21.10 -31.76
CA LYS A 4 -7.75 20.11 -31.17
C LYS A 4 -8.50 18.85 -30.69
N LEU A 5 -9.64 19.02 -30.03
CA LEU A 5 -10.44 17.88 -29.54
C LEU A 5 -11.09 17.12 -30.70
N LEU A 6 -11.56 17.82 -31.73
CA LEU A 6 -12.09 17.18 -32.93
C LEU A 6 -11.05 16.32 -33.65
N LYS A 7 -9.82 16.82 -33.80
CA LYS A 7 -8.69 16.06 -34.34
C LYS A 7 -8.36 14.85 -33.45
N GLY A 8 -8.36 15.03 -32.13
CA GLY A 8 -8.15 13.95 -31.16
C GLY A 8 -9.20 12.83 -31.28
N ILE A 9 -10.49 13.18 -31.35
CA ILE A 9 -11.58 12.20 -31.55
C ILE A 9 -11.44 11.48 -32.89
N ARG A 10 -11.07 12.20 -33.96
CA ARG A 10 -10.81 11.58 -35.26
C ARG A 10 -9.66 10.58 -35.18
N HIS A 11 -8.57 10.94 -34.52
CA HIS A 11 -7.43 10.06 -34.30
C HIS A 11 -7.81 8.82 -33.46
N PHE A 12 -8.56 9.00 -32.36
CA PHE A 12 -9.09 7.90 -31.55
C PHE A 12 -9.91 6.91 -32.39
N LYS A 13 -10.88 7.41 -33.17
CA LYS A 13 -11.75 6.56 -34.02
C LYS A 13 -10.98 5.77 -35.07
N ASN A 14 -9.92 6.35 -35.62
CA ASN A 14 -9.15 5.75 -36.71
C ASN A 14 -8.02 4.82 -36.23
N ASN A 15 -7.62 4.88 -34.95
CA ASN A 15 -6.48 4.14 -34.42
C ASN A 15 -6.84 3.42 -33.11
N ALA A 16 -6.75 4.12 -31.97
CA ALA A 16 -6.90 3.54 -30.64
C ALA A 16 -8.21 2.76 -30.40
N LEU A 17 -9.32 3.17 -31.04
CA LEU A 17 -10.59 2.45 -30.96
C LEU A 17 -10.49 1.03 -31.56
N ILE A 18 -9.74 0.86 -32.64
CA ILE A 18 -9.59 -0.44 -33.32
C ILE A 18 -8.86 -1.41 -32.40
N GLU A 19 -7.76 -0.96 -31.79
CA GLU A 19 -6.95 -1.74 -30.85
C GLU A 19 -7.74 -2.14 -29.60
N LYS A 20 -8.55 -1.22 -29.05
CA LYS A 20 -9.29 -1.43 -27.79
C LYS A 20 -10.75 -1.85 -27.98
N GLN A 21 -11.18 -2.21 -29.18
CA GLN A 21 -12.60 -2.49 -29.46
C GLN A 21 -13.15 -3.69 -28.67
N GLY A 22 -12.32 -4.71 -28.44
CA GLY A 22 -12.67 -5.86 -27.60
C GLY A 22 -12.92 -5.45 -26.15
N LEU A 23 -11.98 -4.68 -25.58
CA LEU A 23 -12.07 -4.15 -24.23
C LEU A 23 -13.31 -3.26 -24.04
N LEU A 24 -13.55 -2.31 -24.94
CA LEU A 24 -14.71 -1.41 -24.86
C LEU A 24 -16.05 -2.17 -24.95
N ARG A 25 -16.12 -3.24 -25.75
CA ARG A 25 -17.30 -4.13 -25.80
C ARG A 25 -17.49 -4.94 -24.51
N SER A 26 -16.40 -5.28 -23.83
CA SER A 26 -16.47 -5.90 -22.51
C SER A 26 -17.02 -4.90 -21.49
N LEU A 27 -16.40 -3.71 -21.42
CA LEU A 27 -16.76 -2.64 -20.48
C LEU A 27 -18.17 -2.08 -20.71
N SER A 28 -18.74 -2.17 -21.92
CA SER A 28 -20.13 -1.75 -22.15
C SER A 28 -21.16 -2.58 -21.39
N LYS A 29 -20.77 -3.74 -20.85
CA LYS A 29 -21.64 -4.60 -20.03
C LYS A 29 -21.64 -4.21 -18.55
N GLY A 30 -20.68 -3.41 -18.12
CA GLY A 30 -20.49 -3.02 -16.72
C GLY A 30 -19.03 -2.69 -16.41
N GLN A 31 -18.80 -2.02 -15.30
CA GLN A 31 -17.47 -1.72 -14.77
C GLN A 31 -17.25 -2.45 -13.44
N SER A 32 -16.01 -2.87 -13.20
CA SER A 32 -15.55 -3.47 -11.94
C SER A 32 -14.11 -3.00 -11.68
N PRO A 33 -13.91 -1.70 -11.40
CA PRO A 33 -12.59 -1.13 -11.18
C PRO A 33 -11.93 -1.71 -9.93
N ASP A 34 -10.60 -1.81 -9.98
CA ASP A 34 -9.79 -2.34 -8.90
C ASP A 34 -9.53 -1.28 -7.81
N VAL A 35 -9.38 -0.02 -8.23
CA VAL A 35 -8.92 1.08 -7.37
C VAL A 35 -9.77 2.32 -7.55
N LEU A 36 -10.14 2.97 -6.44
CA LEU A 36 -10.65 4.33 -6.42
C LEU A 36 -9.46 5.30 -6.31
N PHE A 37 -9.21 6.06 -7.37
CA PHE A 37 -8.09 6.99 -7.44
C PHE A 37 -8.58 8.44 -7.25
N ILE A 38 -8.26 9.03 -6.10
CA ILE A 38 -8.63 10.39 -5.73
C ILE A 38 -7.43 11.31 -6.00
N THR A 39 -7.57 12.26 -6.92
CA THR A 39 -6.48 13.18 -7.27
C THR A 39 -6.97 14.56 -7.70
N CYS A 40 -6.03 15.45 -8.01
CA CYS A 40 -6.34 16.84 -8.34
C CYS A 40 -6.93 16.97 -9.76
N SER A 41 -7.82 17.94 -9.97
CA SER A 41 -8.30 18.35 -11.30
C SER A 41 -7.21 19.00 -12.18
N ASP A 42 -5.99 19.16 -11.65
CA ASP A 42 -4.84 19.71 -12.37
C ASP A 42 -4.61 18.96 -13.69
N SER A 43 -4.63 19.70 -14.80
CA SER A 43 -4.56 19.14 -16.16
C SER A 43 -3.23 18.48 -16.50
N ARG A 44 -2.20 18.63 -15.66
CA ARG A 44 -0.90 17.95 -15.80
C ARG A 44 -0.92 16.54 -15.23
N ILE A 45 -1.95 16.22 -14.44
CA ILE A 45 -2.08 14.94 -13.76
C ILE A 45 -3.09 14.07 -14.50
N ALA A 46 -2.65 12.87 -14.85
CA ALA A 46 -3.46 11.83 -15.46
C ALA A 46 -3.05 10.48 -14.83
N PRO A 47 -3.82 9.95 -13.84
CA PRO A 47 -3.48 8.71 -13.16
C PRO A 47 -3.15 7.57 -14.13
N THR A 48 -4.06 7.30 -15.06
CA THR A 48 -3.89 6.29 -16.12
C THR A 48 -2.61 6.41 -16.93
N PHE A 49 -2.02 7.61 -17.07
CA PHE A 49 -0.76 7.79 -17.79
C PHE A 49 0.44 7.26 -17.02
N PHE A 50 0.63 7.69 -15.77
CA PHE A 50 1.83 7.32 -15.01
C PHE A 50 1.71 5.96 -14.32
N THR A 51 0.49 5.46 -14.07
CA THR A 51 0.26 4.10 -13.56
C THR A 51 0.13 3.06 -14.68
N HIS A 52 0.18 3.50 -15.95
CA HIS A 52 -0.05 2.65 -17.12
C HIS A 52 -1.34 1.82 -17.06
N SER A 53 -2.39 2.36 -16.45
CA SER A 53 -3.65 1.64 -16.25
C SER A 53 -4.56 1.73 -17.49
N ASP A 54 -5.16 0.60 -17.87
CA ASP A 54 -6.15 0.56 -18.96
C ASP A 54 -7.55 1.02 -18.50
N LEU A 55 -8.46 1.17 -19.45
CA LEU A 55 -9.86 1.51 -19.19
C LEU A 55 -10.52 0.47 -18.28
N GLY A 56 -11.27 0.97 -17.30
CA GLY A 56 -12.01 0.14 -16.35
C GLY A 56 -11.20 -0.31 -15.13
N VAL A 57 -9.89 -0.03 -15.06
CA VAL A 57 -9.05 -0.35 -13.88
C VAL A 57 -9.24 0.67 -12.76
N LEU A 58 -9.22 1.97 -13.09
CA LEU A 58 -9.34 3.06 -12.13
C LEU A 58 -10.74 3.68 -12.16
N PHE A 59 -11.34 3.85 -10.97
CA PHE A 59 -12.48 4.72 -10.75
C PHE A 59 -11.97 6.06 -10.22
N GLU A 60 -12.04 7.13 -11.03
CA GLU A 60 -11.38 8.40 -10.68
C GLU A 60 -12.32 9.41 -10.03
N MET A 61 -11.89 10.00 -8.92
CA MET A 61 -12.51 11.20 -8.33
C MET A 61 -11.53 12.36 -8.39
N ARG A 62 -11.92 13.47 -9.01
CA ARG A 62 -11.03 14.62 -9.24
C ARG A 62 -11.66 15.94 -8.84
N ASN A 63 -10.97 16.70 -7.99
CA ASN A 63 -11.34 18.07 -7.60
C ASN A 63 -10.09 18.94 -7.36
N ALA A 64 -10.26 20.24 -7.12
CA ALA A 64 -9.13 21.12 -6.84
C ALA A 64 -8.49 20.78 -5.47
N GLY A 65 -7.30 20.19 -5.49
CA GLY A 65 -6.55 19.85 -4.27
C GLY A 65 -6.78 18.44 -3.74
N ASN A 66 -7.46 17.57 -4.50
CA ASN A 66 -7.72 16.17 -4.12
C ASN A 66 -8.35 16.00 -2.74
N ILE A 67 -9.26 16.91 -2.39
CA ILE A 67 -9.89 17.03 -1.07
C ILE A 67 -11.09 16.11 -0.96
N VAL A 68 -11.25 15.47 0.19
CA VAL A 68 -12.43 14.71 0.58
C VAL A 68 -13.02 15.41 1.80
N THR A 69 -14.27 15.79 1.74
CA THR A 69 -14.94 16.41 2.89
C THR A 69 -15.17 15.36 3.99
N PRO A 70 -15.06 15.73 5.28
CA PRO A 70 -15.49 14.86 6.37
C PRO A 70 -16.94 14.41 6.19
N TYR A 71 -17.26 13.21 6.65
CA TYR A 71 -18.60 12.67 6.55
C TYR A 71 -19.64 13.62 7.18
N ALA A 72 -20.64 13.94 6.38
CA ALA A 72 -21.84 14.63 6.81
C ALA A 72 -23.08 13.90 6.25
N PRO A 73 -24.24 13.97 6.94
CA PRO A 73 -25.47 13.36 6.43
C PRO A 73 -26.00 13.97 5.12
N ALA A 74 -25.53 15.17 4.77
CA ALA A 74 -25.91 15.83 3.52
C ALA A 74 -25.16 15.22 2.34
N SER A 75 -25.84 15.08 1.19
CA SER A 75 -25.21 14.59 -0.03
C SER A 75 -24.23 15.62 -0.60
N SER A 76 -23.02 15.15 -0.89
CA SER A 76 -21.98 15.88 -1.62
C SER A 76 -21.43 14.99 -2.75
N ALA A 77 -20.78 15.60 -3.73
CA ALA A 77 -20.28 14.88 -4.90
C ALA A 77 -19.23 13.81 -4.53
N ASP A 78 -18.37 14.12 -3.58
CA ASP A 78 -17.38 13.20 -3.03
C ASP A 78 -18.04 12.07 -2.21
N ALA A 79 -18.99 12.37 -1.32
CA ALA A 79 -19.70 11.34 -0.56
C ALA A 79 -20.44 10.36 -1.47
N ALA A 80 -21.14 10.85 -2.49
CA ALA A 80 -21.85 10.01 -3.46
C ALA A 80 -20.89 9.17 -4.31
N THR A 81 -19.75 9.73 -4.73
CA THR A 81 -18.73 9.00 -5.50
C THR A 81 -18.08 7.90 -4.66
N LEU A 82 -17.78 8.20 -3.39
CA LEU A 82 -17.24 7.23 -2.43
C LEU A 82 -18.23 6.09 -2.17
N GLU A 83 -19.50 6.41 -1.89
CA GLU A 83 -20.53 5.40 -1.67
C GLU A 83 -20.69 4.50 -2.90
N PHE A 84 -20.75 5.08 -4.10
CA PHE A 84 -20.88 4.30 -5.32
C PHE A 84 -19.64 3.41 -5.56
N GLY A 85 -18.42 3.94 -5.41
CA GLY A 85 -17.20 3.17 -5.60
C GLY A 85 -17.02 2.04 -4.59
N ILE A 86 -17.27 2.31 -3.31
CA ILE A 86 -16.95 1.37 -2.22
C ILE A 86 -18.10 0.41 -1.93
N VAL A 87 -19.35 0.89 -2.00
CA VAL A 87 -20.53 0.08 -1.65
C VAL A 87 -21.11 -0.63 -2.86
N HIS A 88 -21.22 0.06 -4.00
CA HIS A 88 -21.83 -0.53 -5.19
C HIS A 88 -20.82 -1.29 -6.07
N LEU A 89 -19.63 -0.72 -6.31
CA LEU A 89 -18.60 -1.37 -7.14
C LEU A 89 -17.65 -2.31 -6.36
N ASP A 90 -17.76 -2.35 -5.03
CA ASP A 90 -16.92 -3.18 -4.13
C ASP A 90 -15.40 -2.98 -4.34
N ILE A 91 -14.99 -1.74 -4.61
CA ILE A 91 -13.56 -1.37 -4.70
C ILE A 91 -12.88 -1.59 -3.35
N LYS A 92 -11.68 -2.20 -3.37
CA LYS A 92 -10.93 -2.62 -2.18
C LYS A 92 -9.72 -1.75 -1.87
N ASP A 93 -9.32 -0.89 -2.79
CA ASP A 93 -8.15 -0.03 -2.64
C ASP A 93 -8.54 1.42 -2.99
N ILE A 94 -8.26 2.34 -2.07
CA ILE A 94 -8.40 3.79 -2.29
C ILE A 94 -7.02 4.41 -2.26
N VAL A 95 -6.67 5.12 -3.34
CA VAL A 95 -5.45 5.94 -3.41
C VAL A 95 -5.84 7.40 -3.36
N VAL A 96 -5.34 8.15 -2.36
CA VAL A 96 -5.36 9.61 -2.37
C VAL A 96 -3.99 10.08 -2.85
N CYS A 97 -3.96 10.78 -3.98
CA CYS A 97 -2.72 11.22 -4.61
C CYS A 97 -2.67 12.75 -4.74
N GLY A 98 -1.79 13.36 -3.93
CA GLY A 98 -1.36 14.73 -4.09
C GLY A 98 -0.26 14.85 -5.15
N HIS A 99 0.10 16.07 -5.54
CA HIS A 99 1.12 16.27 -6.57
C HIS A 99 1.94 17.54 -6.39
N SER A 100 3.15 17.56 -6.98
CA SER A 100 4.02 18.73 -6.99
C SER A 100 3.34 19.95 -7.61
N HIS A 101 3.76 21.14 -7.17
CA HIS A 101 3.27 22.43 -7.68
C HIS A 101 1.73 22.58 -7.74
N CYS A 102 1.00 21.97 -6.79
CA CYS A 102 -0.46 22.02 -6.74
C CYS A 102 -0.98 23.46 -6.58
N GLY A 103 -1.78 23.92 -7.54
CA GLY A 103 -2.36 25.26 -7.52
C GLY A 103 -3.33 25.48 -6.35
N ALA A 104 -4.09 24.44 -5.97
CA ALA A 104 -4.98 24.47 -4.81
C ALA A 104 -4.20 24.66 -3.51
N MET A 105 -3.12 23.90 -3.28
CA MET A 105 -2.30 24.04 -2.08
C MET A 105 -1.56 25.38 -2.01
N LYS A 106 -1.15 25.94 -3.16
CA LYS A 106 -0.69 27.34 -3.23
C LYS A 106 -1.79 28.33 -2.82
N GLY A 107 -3.04 28.05 -3.20
CA GLY A 107 -4.21 28.80 -2.78
C GLY A 107 -4.45 28.76 -1.27
N VAL A 108 -4.29 27.59 -0.64
CA VAL A 108 -4.36 27.43 0.83
C VAL A 108 -3.33 28.33 1.52
N MET A 109 -2.11 28.42 0.99
CA MET A 109 -1.06 29.29 1.54
C MET A 109 -1.30 30.79 1.30
N SER A 110 -2.27 31.18 0.48
CA SER A 110 -2.53 32.58 0.14
C SER A 110 -3.49 33.26 1.14
N CYS A 111 -3.20 34.51 1.50
CA CYS A 111 -3.98 35.29 2.47
C CYS A 111 -5.20 36.02 1.87
N ASN A 112 -5.37 36.06 0.54
CA ASN A 112 -6.43 36.86 -0.10
C ASN A 112 -7.03 36.17 -1.34
N LEU A 113 -7.11 34.84 -1.33
CA LEU A 113 -7.66 34.07 -2.45
C LEU A 113 -9.16 34.37 -2.65
N GLY A 114 -9.93 34.55 -1.57
CA GLY A 114 -11.36 34.86 -1.62
C GLY A 114 -11.74 36.14 -2.39
N ALA A 115 -10.83 37.10 -2.56
CA ALA A 115 -11.10 38.32 -3.34
C ALA A 115 -11.29 38.03 -4.84
N GLN A 116 -10.67 36.97 -5.36
CA GLN A 116 -10.76 36.59 -6.78
C GLN A 116 -11.54 35.29 -7.00
N LEU A 117 -11.45 34.36 -6.05
CA LEU A 117 -11.97 33.00 -6.17
C LEU A 117 -12.76 32.60 -4.90
N PRO A 118 -13.91 33.24 -4.61
CA PRO A 118 -14.65 33.02 -3.36
C PRO A 118 -15.11 31.56 -3.16
N CYS A 119 -15.60 30.89 -4.22
CA CYS A 119 -15.99 29.48 -4.12
C CYS A 119 -14.78 28.58 -3.81
N THR A 120 -13.62 28.87 -4.43
CA THR A 120 -12.38 28.14 -4.19
C THR A 120 -11.85 28.39 -2.80
N GLU A 121 -11.94 29.62 -2.29
CA GLU A 121 -11.59 29.96 -0.91
C GLU A 121 -12.43 29.14 0.08
N THR A 122 -13.75 29.10 -0.10
CA THR A 122 -14.63 28.28 0.76
C THR A 122 -14.26 26.80 0.69
N TRP A 123 -14.01 26.26 -0.51
CA TRP A 123 -13.57 24.88 -0.69
C TRP A 123 -12.25 24.57 0.03
N LEU A 124 -11.23 25.41 -0.18
CA LEU A 124 -9.89 25.22 0.37
C LEU A 124 -9.76 25.59 1.85
N SER A 125 -10.73 26.29 2.42
CA SER A 125 -10.75 26.63 3.85
C SER A 125 -10.65 25.42 4.76
N GLN A 126 -11.12 24.26 4.28
CA GLN A 126 -11.07 22.98 4.99
C GLN A 126 -9.65 22.49 5.25
N CYS A 127 -8.68 22.87 4.40
CA CYS A 127 -7.27 22.48 4.52
C CYS A 127 -6.43 23.56 5.23
N ARG A 128 -7.00 24.73 5.55
CA ARG A 128 -6.25 25.81 6.23
C ARG A 128 -5.88 25.44 7.67
N THR A 129 -6.57 24.46 8.25
CA THR A 129 -6.24 23.78 9.52
C THR A 129 -4.82 23.21 9.54
N LEU A 130 -4.24 22.90 8.37
CA LEU A 130 -2.89 22.36 8.23
C LEU A 130 -1.78 23.42 8.30
N LEU A 131 -2.10 24.70 8.12
CA LEU A 131 -1.09 25.76 8.12
C LEU A 131 -0.50 25.98 9.51
N PRO A 132 -1.31 26.10 10.60
CA PRO A 132 -0.77 26.06 11.95
C PRO A 132 -0.01 24.75 12.20
N GLY A 133 1.19 24.85 12.77
CA GLY A 133 2.01 23.68 13.10
C GLY A 133 2.70 23.02 11.90
N LEU A 134 2.62 23.56 10.68
CA LEU A 134 3.39 23.03 9.53
C LEU A 134 4.90 23.01 9.82
N LYS A 135 5.44 24.08 10.41
CA LYS A 135 6.84 24.18 10.85
C LYS A 135 7.19 23.19 11.95
N ASP A 136 6.25 22.89 12.84
CA ASP A 136 6.45 21.97 13.96
C ASP A 136 6.46 20.52 13.50
N ARG A 137 5.57 20.18 12.55
CA ARG A 137 5.48 18.84 11.94
C ARG A 137 6.62 18.54 10.99
N HIS A 138 7.20 19.59 10.37
CA HIS A 138 8.33 19.48 9.44
C HIS A 138 9.49 20.39 9.87
N PRO A 139 10.31 19.98 10.87
CA PRO A 139 11.42 20.79 11.38
C PRO A 139 12.48 21.16 10.34
N ASP A 140 12.60 20.35 9.28
CA ASP A 140 13.50 20.60 8.15
C ASP A 140 13.05 21.78 7.27
N LEU A 141 11.88 22.36 7.53
CA LEU A 141 11.36 23.51 6.83
C LEU A 141 12.15 24.79 7.14
N LYS A 142 13.28 24.97 6.46
CA LYS A 142 14.16 26.15 6.57
C LYS A 142 13.72 27.30 5.66
N ASP A 143 12.54 27.87 5.92
CA ASP A 143 11.94 28.98 5.14
C ASP A 143 11.97 28.77 3.60
N HIS A 144 11.97 27.51 3.15
CA HIS A 144 11.97 27.14 1.74
C HIS A 144 10.52 27.01 1.23
N PRO A 145 10.04 27.93 0.36
CA PRO A 145 8.63 27.97 -0.03
C PRO A 145 8.19 26.74 -0.85
N GLU A 146 9.08 26.19 -1.67
CA GLU A 146 8.79 24.97 -2.44
C GLU A 146 8.65 23.74 -1.53
N LEU A 147 9.51 23.66 -0.51
CA LEU A 147 9.46 22.59 0.48
C LEU A 147 8.21 22.71 1.36
N ALA A 148 7.82 23.94 1.72
CA ALA A 148 6.56 24.21 2.42
C ALA A 148 5.37 23.72 1.61
N LEU A 149 5.35 23.98 0.31
CA LEU A 149 4.29 23.51 -0.57
C LEU A 149 4.27 21.98 -0.69
N LYS A 150 5.44 21.33 -0.81
CA LYS A 150 5.56 19.87 -0.84
C LYS A 150 4.98 19.24 0.43
N TYR A 151 5.44 19.69 1.60
CA TYR A 151 4.97 19.18 2.88
C TYR A 151 3.49 19.48 3.14
N LEU A 152 3.01 20.68 2.84
CA LEU A 152 1.59 20.99 2.95
C LEU A 152 0.73 20.07 2.05
N THR A 153 1.21 19.78 0.83
CA THR A 153 0.51 18.87 -0.08
C THR A 153 0.49 17.44 0.46
N GLN A 154 1.60 16.96 1.02
CA GLN A 154 1.68 15.65 1.67
C GLN A 154 0.77 15.57 2.90
N ASP A 155 0.77 16.59 3.75
CA ASP A 155 -0.10 16.69 4.91
C ASP A 155 -1.58 16.70 4.50
N ASN A 156 -1.92 17.43 3.43
CA ASN A 156 -3.27 17.42 2.86
C ASN A 156 -3.71 16.02 2.44
N VAL A 157 -2.83 15.24 1.81
CA VAL A 157 -3.13 13.84 1.47
C VAL A 157 -3.44 13.05 2.74
N LEU A 158 -2.65 13.20 3.80
CA LEU A 158 -2.89 12.49 5.06
C LEU A 158 -4.19 12.92 5.75
N GLU A 159 -4.51 14.22 5.75
CA GLU A 159 -5.79 14.74 6.28
C GLU A 159 -6.97 14.16 5.50
N GLN A 160 -6.87 14.00 4.18
CA GLN A 160 -7.93 13.39 3.37
C GLN A 160 -8.10 11.90 3.70
N ILE A 161 -7.02 11.20 4.04
CA ILE A 161 -7.10 9.82 4.55
C ILE A 161 -7.85 9.77 5.88
N GLU A 162 -7.67 10.76 6.76
CA GLU A 162 -8.44 10.87 8.00
C GLU A 162 -9.92 11.18 7.73
N HIS A 163 -10.22 12.07 6.78
CA HIS A 163 -11.59 12.36 6.37
C HIS A 163 -12.29 11.12 5.80
N LEU A 164 -11.62 10.31 4.98
CA LEU A 164 -12.16 9.04 4.47
C LEU A 164 -12.58 8.09 5.61
N GLN A 165 -11.81 8.03 6.70
CA GLN A 165 -12.12 7.19 7.87
C GLN A 165 -13.34 7.66 8.66
N SER A 166 -13.80 8.89 8.46
CA SER A 166 -15.03 9.39 9.09
C SER A 166 -16.31 8.82 8.47
N TYR A 167 -16.23 8.26 7.25
CA TYR A 167 -17.38 7.65 6.56
C TYR A 167 -17.68 6.25 7.15
N PRO A 168 -18.92 5.99 7.60
CA PRO A 168 -19.26 4.71 8.25
C PRO A 168 -18.94 3.47 7.41
N PHE A 169 -19.27 3.48 6.12
CA PHE A 169 -19.05 2.33 5.22
C PHE A 169 -17.58 2.08 4.87
N ILE A 170 -16.72 3.11 4.97
CA ILE A 170 -15.27 2.97 4.84
C ILE A 170 -14.70 2.41 6.14
N LYS A 171 -15.07 3.01 7.27
CA LYS A 171 -14.59 2.57 8.59
C LYS A 171 -14.89 1.10 8.85
N GLU A 172 -16.10 0.65 8.56
CA GLU A 172 -16.51 -0.75 8.70
C GLU A 172 -15.60 -1.70 7.89
N ARG A 173 -15.30 -1.36 6.63
CA ARG A 173 -14.46 -2.19 5.75
C ARG A 173 -12.98 -2.15 6.14
N LEU A 174 -12.49 -1.03 6.68
CA LEU A 174 -11.15 -0.95 7.25
C LEU A 174 -11.03 -1.83 8.49
N ASP A 175 -12.03 -1.78 9.37
CA ASP A 175 -12.08 -2.63 10.57
C ASP A 175 -12.17 -4.13 10.20
N ALA A 176 -12.84 -4.46 9.10
CA ALA A 176 -12.91 -5.81 8.54
C ALA A 176 -11.65 -6.22 7.73
N GLY A 177 -10.74 -5.29 7.43
CA GLY A 177 -9.56 -5.54 6.60
C GLY A 177 -9.86 -5.80 5.11
N THR A 178 -11.06 -5.45 4.65
CA THR A 178 -11.50 -5.65 3.24
C THR A 178 -11.25 -4.42 2.36
N LEU A 179 -10.93 -3.27 2.96
CA LEU A 179 -10.58 -2.03 2.29
C LEU A 179 -9.19 -1.58 2.72
N LYS A 180 -8.45 -0.95 1.81
CA LYS A 180 -7.12 -0.41 2.04
C LYS A 180 -7.04 1.04 1.59
N LEU A 181 -6.31 1.85 2.36
CA LEU A 181 -6.07 3.27 2.05
C LEU A 181 -4.59 3.49 1.78
N HIS A 182 -4.29 4.23 0.70
CA HIS A 182 -2.94 4.54 0.26
C HIS A 182 -2.79 6.05 0.06
N ALA A 183 -1.73 6.62 0.61
CA ALA A 183 -1.39 8.04 0.43
C ALA A 183 -0.19 8.16 -0.51
N TRP A 184 -0.38 8.82 -1.63
CA TRP A 184 0.62 9.02 -2.67
C TRP A 184 0.90 10.51 -2.87
N TYR A 185 2.13 10.82 -3.25
CA TYR A 185 2.55 12.15 -3.69
C TYR A 185 3.34 12.01 -5.00
N TYR A 186 2.82 12.59 -6.07
CA TYR A 186 3.42 12.51 -7.40
C TYR A 186 4.19 13.78 -7.77
N GLU A 187 5.49 13.66 -7.98
CA GLU A 187 6.37 14.72 -8.46
C GLU A 187 6.50 14.61 -9.99
N PHE A 188 5.57 15.26 -10.70
CA PHE A 188 5.36 15.01 -12.12
C PHE A 188 6.50 15.51 -13.02
N GLU A 189 7.34 16.43 -12.55
CA GLU A 189 8.48 16.97 -13.29
C GLU A 189 9.54 15.91 -13.56
N HIS A 190 9.76 15.03 -12.57
CA HIS A 190 10.77 13.97 -12.61
C HIS A 190 10.15 12.58 -12.83
N GLY A 191 8.83 12.45 -12.72
CA GLY A 191 8.14 11.17 -12.81
C GLY A 191 8.20 10.35 -11.52
N GLU A 192 8.64 10.95 -10.41
CA GLU A 192 8.81 10.28 -9.14
C GLU A 192 7.49 10.16 -8.39
N VAL A 193 7.19 8.97 -7.88
CA VAL A 193 6.04 8.73 -6.99
C VAL A 193 6.58 8.44 -5.61
N TYR A 194 6.03 9.11 -4.61
CA TYR A 194 6.30 8.84 -3.21
C TYR A 194 5.07 8.21 -2.56
N ILE A 195 5.27 7.14 -1.81
CA ILE A 195 4.21 6.41 -1.12
C ILE A 195 4.45 6.59 0.37
N TYR A 196 3.40 6.95 1.10
CA TYR A 196 3.51 7.10 2.54
C TYR A 196 3.69 5.74 3.21
N ASN A 197 4.78 5.60 3.95
CA ASN A 197 5.06 4.46 4.81
C ASN A 197 4.67 4.81 6.25
N ARG A 198 3.74 4.04 6.81
CA ARG A 198 3.24 4.22 8.18
C ARG A 198 4.27 3.89 9.26
N GLU A 199 5.10 2.85 9.07
CA GLU A 199 6.13 2.45 10.04
C GLU A 199 7.19 3.55 10.19
N LYS A 200 7.57 4.16 9.08
CA LYS A 200 8.54 5.26 9.02
C LYS A 200 7.92 6.64 9.24
N ASN A 201 6.58 6.71 9.28
CA ASN A 201 5.80 7.96 9.37
C ASN A 201 6.23 9.01 8.33
N THR A 202 6.50 8.59 7.10
CA THR A 202 7.01 9.49 6.05
C THR A 202 6.71 8.97 4.65
N PHE A 203 6.71 9.88 3.67
CA PHE A 203 6.66 9.54 2.25
C PHE A 203 8.04 9.06 1.79
N ILE A 204 8.12 7.82 1.31
CA ILE A 204 9.34 7.23 0.74
C ILE A 204 9.20 7.11 -0.79
N PRO A 205 10.31 7.17 -1.55
CA PRO A 205 10.31 6.92 -2.98
C PRO A 205 9.66 5.58 -3.36
N PHE A 206 9.12 5.50 -4.57
CA PHE A 206 8.52 4.28 -5.12
C PHE A 206 9.51 3.11 -5.12
N GLU A 207 10.76 3.33 -5.54
CA GLU A 207 11.81 2.31 -5.55
C GLU A 207 12.05 1.72 -4.15
N ASP A 208 12.11 2.57 -3.12
CA ASP A 208 12.23 2.12 -1.74
C ASP A 208 11.00 1.31 -1.32
N THR A 209 9.80 1.73 -1.73
CA THR A 209 8.55 1.00 -1.47
C THR A 209 8.56 -0.37 -2.12
N VAL A 210 8.99 -0.49 -3.38
CA VAL A 210 9.11 -1.77 -4.09
C VAL A 210 10.02 -2.72 -3.32
N ILE A 211 11.18 -2.23 -2.84
CA ILE A 211 12.12 -3.04 -2.09
C ILE A 211 11.49 -3.58 -0.81
N GLU A 212 10.80 -2.76 0.00
CA GLU A 212 10.25 -3.25 1.26
C GLU A 212 8.94 -4.05 1.11
N VAL A 213 8.13 -3.83 0.05
CA VAL A 213 7.08 -4.78 -0.38
C VAL A 213 7.72 -6.14 -0.69
N ALA A 214 8.73 -6.15 -1.55
CA ALA A 214 9.38 -7.38 -1.98
C ALA A 214 10.00 -8.12 -0.80
N LEU A 215 10.71 -7.42 0.10
CA LEU A 215 11.28 -8.02 1.31
C LEU A 215 10.20 -8.67 2.19
N SER A 216 9.00 -8.09 2.27
CA SER A 216 7.90 -8.71 3.00
C SER A 216 7.38 -9.97 2.33
N TYR A 217 7.22 -9.96 1.00
CA TYR A 217 6.79 -11.15 0.24
C TYR A 217 7.85 -12.26 0.29
N ILE A 218 9.12 -11.89 0.16
CA ILE A 218 10.27 -12.78 0.30
C ILE A 218 10.27 -13.43 1.67
N GLN A 219 10.17 -12.64 2.74
CA GLN A 219 10.15 -13.16 4.11
C GLN A 219 9.02 -14.17 4.32
N LYS A 220 7.79 -13.80 3.91
CA LYS A 220 6.64 -14.67 4.04
C LYS A 220 6.81 -15.99 3.27
N THR A 221 7.29 -15.91 2.03
CA THR A 221 7.50 -17.09 1.17
C THR A 221 8.60 -17.99 1.74
N ILE A 222 9.70 -17.41 2.26
CA ILE A 222 10.75 -18.16 2.95
C ILE A 222 10.16 -18.93 4.14
N GLU A 223 9.35 -18.27 4.98
CA GLU A 223 8.74 -18.90 6.16
C GLU A 223 7.82 -20.06 5.77
N GLU A 224 6.95 -19.85 4.78
CA GLU A 224 6.00 -20.86 4.28
C GLU A 224 6.71 -22.06 3.66
N GLU A 225 7.65 -21.82 2.73
CA GLU A 225 8.39 -22.89 2.06
C GLU A 225 9.33 -23.64 3.01
N THR A 226 9.97 -22.94 3.96
CA THR A 226 10.79 -23.62 4.98
C THR A 226 9.93 -24.53 5.85
N LEU A 227 8.77 -24.05 6.30
CA LEU A 227 7.85 -24.86 7.09
C LEU A 227 7.37 -26.09 6.32
N LEU A 228 7.05 -25.93 5.03
CA LEU A 228 6.66 -27.04 4.17
C LEU A 228 7.81 -28.05 3.98
N TYR A 229 9.03 -27.55 3.78
CA TYR A 229 10.23 -28.38 3.66
C TYR A 229 10.48 -29.21 4.93
N LEU A 230 10.40 -28.58 6.11
CA LEU A 230 10.55 -29.27 7.41
C LEU A 230 9.45 -30.31 7.64
N LYS A 231 8.19 -30.00 7.31
CA LYS A 231 7.07 -30.96 7.40
C LYS A 231 7.31 -32.20 6.55
N ASN A 232 7.77 -32.01 5.31
CA ASN A 232 8.08 -33.12 4.40
C ASN A 232 9.27 -33.94 4.90
N LEU A 233 10.29 -33.34 5.50
CA LEU A 233 11.39 -34.09 6.11
C LEU A 233 10.90 -34.98 7.25
N VAL A 234 10.08 -34.43 8.15
CA VAL A 234 9.57 -35.17 9.31
C VAL A 234 8.56 -36.25 8.93
N SER A 235 7.72 -36.03 7.92
CA SER A 235 6.71 -37.03 7.50
C SER A 235 7.31 -38.33 6.96
N HIS A 236 8.60 -38.34 6.62
CA HIS A 236 9.32 -39.52 6.13
C HIS A 236 10.17 -40.21 7.22
N CYS A 237 10.10 -39.75 8.48
CA CYS A 237 10.82 -40.33 9.62
C CYS A 237 9.88 -41.06 10.58
N GLN A 238 10.32 -42.19 11.13
CA GLN A 238 9.63 -42.82 12.26
C GLN A 238 9.88 -42.01 13.54
N HIS A 239 8.95 -42.05 14.50
CA HIS A 239 8.96 -41.21 15.71
C HIS A 239 10.29 -41.26 16.51
N ASP A 240 11.01 -42.39 16.48
CA ASP A 240 12.27 -42.58 17.22
C ASP A 240 13.51 -42.02 16.48
N ASP A 241 13.41 -41.65 15.19
CA ASP A 241 14.54 -41.17 14.36
C ASP A 241 14.62 -39.64 14.25
N LEU A 242 13.66 -38.91 14.82
CA LEU A 242 13.62 -37.45 14.75
C LEU A 242 14.86 -36.79 15.39
N GLY A 243 15.37 -37.33 16.50
CA GLY A 243 16.59 -36.84 17.15
C GLY A 243 17.85 -37.02 16.29
N ARG A 244 17.92 -38.10 15.48
CA ARG A 244 19.00 -38.32 14.50
C ARG A 244 18.89 -37.36 13.32
N LEU A 245 17.68 -37.18 12.79
CA LEU A 245 17.43 -36.24 11.69
C LEU A 245 17.81 -34.80 12.09
N CYS A 246 17.51 -34.38 13.32
CA CYS A 246 17.86 -33.03 13.80
C CYS A 246 19.38 -32.83 13.94
N ASN A 247 20.12 -33.84 14.42
CA ASN A 247 21.59 -33.81 14.47
C ASN A 247 22.23 -33.88 13.06
N GLU A 248 21.58 -34.52 12.09
CA GLU A 248 22.02 -34.54 10.68
C GLU A 248 21.76 -33.19 9.96
N VAL A 249 20.71 -32.47 10.37
CA VAL A 249 20.36 -31.14 9.85
C VAL A 249 21.39 -30.07 10.29
N GLU A 250 22.00 -30.21 11.48
CA GLU A 250 22.94 -29.23 12.05
C GLU A 250 24.22 -28.96 11.24
N HIS A 251 24.76 -29.94 10.50
CA HIS A 251 26.10 -29.78 9.88
C HIS A 251 26.19 -29.96 8.36
N ALA A 252 25.33 -30.77 7.72
CA ALA A 252 25.47 -31.11 6.30
C ALA A 252 24.31 -30.64 5.40
N GLN A 253 23.14 -30.33 5.97
CA GLN A 253 21.94 -30.08 5.17
C GLN A 253 21.58 -28.61 4.96
N GLN A 254 22.16 -27.64 5.67
CA GLN A 254 21.88 -26.21 5.40
C GLN A 254 22.17 -25.82 3.94
N LYS A 255 23.21 -26.42 3.33
CA LYS A 255 23.54 -26.18 1.90
C LYS A 255 22.53 -26.83 0.95
N ILE A 256 21.99 -28.00 1.30
CA ILE A 256 20.99 -28.72 0.50
C ILE A 256 19.63 -27.99 0.61
N MET A 257 19.22 -27.70 1.84
CA MET A 257 18.03 -26.91 2.18
C MET A 257 18.09 -25.53 1.50
N TRP A 258 19.24 -24.87 1.54
CA TRP A 258 19.48 -23.64 0.79
C TRP A 258 19.20 -23.80 -0.70
N ASN A 259 19.80 -24.79 -1.36
CA ASN A 259 19.64 -24.97 -2.80
C ASN A 259 18.18 -25.23 -3.19
N ASP A 260 17.48 -26.09 -2.44
CA ASP A 260 16.09 -26.45 -2.72
C ASP A 260 15.12 -25.29 -2.45
N LEU A 261 15.25 -24.64 -1.30
CA LEU A 261 14.42 -23.47 -0.96
C LEU A 261 14.71 -22.31 -1.89
N ASN A 262 15.97 -22.00 -2.18
CA ASN A 262 16.34 -20.88 -3.03
C ASN A 262 15.75 -21.04 -4.43
N ARG A 263 15.87 -22.22 -5.05
CA ARG A 263 15.27 -22.51 -6.36
C ARG A 263 13.75 -22.30 -6.32
N LYS A 264 13.05 -22.93 -5.38
CA LYS A 264 11.57 -22.84 -5.28
C LYS A 264 11.09 -21.41 -5.04
N ILE A 265 11.71 -20.71 -4.08
CA ILE A 265 11.34 -19.34 -3.72
C ILE A 265 11.61 -18.39 -4.88
N THR A 266 12.75 -18.54 -5.56
CA THR A 266 13.06 -17.76 -6.77
C THR A 266 12.03 -18.00 -7.87
N GLU A 267 11.68 -19.26 -8.18
CA GLU A 267 10.66 -19.59 -9.19
C GLU A 267 9.29 -18.99 -8.84
N GLN A 268 8.87 -19.10 -7.59
CA GLN A 268 7.59 -18.58 -7.11
C GLN A 268 7.51 -17.04 -7.15
N LEU A 269 8.57 -16.37 -6.69
CA LEU A 269 8.60 -14.90 -6.61
C LEU A 269 8.94 -14.24 -7.94
N ALA A 270 9.67 -14.91 -8.83
CA ALA A 270 9.93 -14.40 -10.17
C ALA A 270 8.62 -14.14 -10.92
N PHE A 271 7.61 -15.01 -10.79
CA PHE A 271 6.30 -14.76 -11.39
C PHE A 271 5.58 -13.55 -10.79
N GLN A 272 5.71 -13.32 -9.48
CA GLN A 272 4.92 -12.32 -8.76
C GLN A 272 5.56 -10.92 -8.73
N LEU A 273 6.89 -10.83 -8.71
CA LEU A 273 7.62 -9.60 -8.43
C LEU A 273 8.52 -9.14 -9.59
N SER A 274 8.72 -9.95 -10.64
CA SER A 274 9.65 -9.59 -11.72
C SER A 274 9.27 -8.29 -12.43
N GLU A 275 7.98 -7.99 -12.60
CA GLU A 275 7.55 -6.74 -13.25
C GLU A 275 7.86 -5.48 -12.40
N LEU A 276 8.06 -5.64 -11.09
CA LEU A 276 8.40 -4.54 -10.17
C LEU A 276 9.90 -4.24 -10.15
N PHE A 277 10.74 -5.22 -10.49
CA PHE A 277 12.19 -5.04 -10.56
C PHE A 277 12.60 -5.07 -12.03
N THR A 278 12.98 -3.91 -12.58
CA THR A 278 13.59 -3.66 -13.91
C THR A 278 13.30 -4.66 -15.05
N PRO A 279 12.89 -4.19 -16.25
CA PRO A 279 12.67 -5.06 -17.40
C PRO A 279 14.01 -5.50 -18.02
N SER A 280 14.79 -6.34 -17.35
CA SER A 280 15.86 -7.08 -18.02
C SER A 280 15.22 -8.28 -18.72
N GLN A 281 15.53 -8.45 -20.01
CA GLN A 281 15.13 -9.63 -20.81
C GLN A 281 15.79 -10.94 -20.33
N GLU A 282 16.32 -10.96 -19.11
CA GLU A 282 17.02 -12.08 -18.51
C GLU A 282 16.09 -12.77 -17.51
N ALA A 283 16.08 -14.10 -17.53
CA ALA A 283 15.18 -14.95 -16.72
C ALA A 283 15.33 -14.78 -15.19
N THR A 284 16.26 -13.96 -14.72
CA THR A 284 16.50 -13.67 -13.30
C THR A 284 16.88 -12.20 -13.12
N ASN A 285 16.02 -11.43 -12.45
CA ASN A 285 16.36 -10.08 -12.03
C ASN A 285 17.47 -10.12 -10.94
N PRO A 286 18.67 -9.56 -11.16
CA PRO A 286 19.79 -9.68 -10.21
C PRO A 286 19.52 -9.04 -8.85
N GLN A 287 18.74 -7.95 -8.80
CA GLN A 287 18.39 -7.26 -7.56
C GLN A 287 17.41 -8.10 -6.74
N LEU A 288 16.36 -8.63 -7.37
CA LEU A 288 15.42 -9.54 -6.71
C LEU A 288 16.14 -10.80 -6.19
N GLN A 289 17.00 -11.40 -7.01
CA GLN A 289 17.79 -12.57 -6.61
C GLN A 289 18.72 -12.25 -5.44
N TYR A 290 19.35 -11.07 -5.43
CA TYR A 290 20.18 -10.61 -4.32
C TYR A 290 19.36 -10.47 -3.03
N LEU A 291 18.15 -9.91 -3.08
CA LEU A 291 17.26 -9.77 -1.93
C LEU A 291 16.82 -11.14 -1.40
N ILE A 292 16.38 -12.05 -2.28
CA ILE A 292 16.01 -13.43 -1.93
C ILE A 292 17.19 -14.13 -1.25
N ASN A 293 18.37 -14.07 -1.89
CA ASN A 293 19.55 -14.73 -1.38
C ASN A 293 19.92 -14.20 0.01
N THR A 294 20.02 -12.88 0.15
CA THR A 294 20.42 -12.26 1.41
C THR A 294 19.43 -12.61 2.53
N ARG A 295 18.13 -12.56 2.25
CA ARG A 295 17.10 -12.81 3.26
C ARG A 295 16.99 -14.28 3.65
N LEU A 296 17.06 -15.19 2.69
CA LEU A 296 17.03 -16.63 2.96
C LEU A 296 18.27 -17.04 3.79
N ARG A 297 19.46 -16.44 3.56
CA ARG A 297 20.65 -16.77 4.35
C ARG A 297 20.46 -16.37 5.79
N LEU A 298 20.07 -15.12 6.02
CA LEU A 298 19.79 -14.59 7.36
C LEU A 298 18.71 -15.42 8.09
N TYR A 299 17.69 -15.87 7.35
CA TYR A 299 16.65 -16.72 7.92
C TYR A 299 17.17 -18.10 8.32
N LEU A 300 17.92 -18.79 7.43
CA LEU A 300 18.47 -20.11 7.74
C LEU A 300 19.55 -20.06 8.84
N ASP A 301 20.38 -19.01 8.86
CA ASP A 301 21.41 -18.80 9.89
C ASP A 301 20.78 -18.55 11.28
N SER A 302 19.58 -17.96 11.32
CA SER A 302 18.83 -17.71 12.55
C SER A 302 17.83 -18.82 12.90
N LEU A 303 17.72 -19.86 12.07
CA LEU A 303 16.79 -20.96 12.29
C LEU A 303 17.34 -21.87 13.39
N PRO A 304 16.70 -21.96 14.57
CA PRO A 304 17.09 -22.92 15.59
C PRO A 304 16.80 -24.34 15.09
N LEU A 305 17.85 -25.13 14.86
CA LEU A 305 17.76 -26.50 14.33
C LEU A 305 17.63 -27.58 15.41
N SER A 306 17.30 -27.20 16.66
CA SER A 306 17.08 -28.18 17.72
C SER A 306 15.79 -28.97 17.48
N HIS A 307 15.78 -30.23 17.90
CA HIS A 307 14.64 -31.14 17.75
C HIS A 307 13.32 -30.60 18.34
N GLU A 308 13.38 -30.00 19.53
CA GLU A 308 12.23 -29.37 20.16
C GLU A 308 11.69 -28.21 19.32
N CYS A 309 12.57 -27.36 18.77
CA CYS A 309 12.12 -26.19 18.01
C CYS A 309 11.55 -26.53 16.63
N ILE A 310 12.09 -27.55 15.95
CA ILE A 310 11.54 -28.03 14.68
C ILE A 310 10.16 -28.64 14.91
N ARG A 311 9.99 -29.43 15.98
CA ARG A 311 8.70 -30.03 16.33
C ARG A 311 7.65 -28.97 16.70
N ASP A 312 7.99 -28.01 17.55
CA ASP A 312 7.10 -26.90 17.95
C ASP A 312 6.64 -26.08 16.74
N ARG A 313 7.53 -25.84 15.75
CA ARG A 313 7.18 -25.14 14.49
C ARG A 313 6.24 -25.93 13.60
N ILE A 314 6.31 -27.25 13.62
CA ILE A 314 5.43 -28.12 12.84
C ILE A 314 4.06 -28.26 13.50
N GLU A 315 4.02 -28.41 14.82
CA GLU A 315 2.80 -28.59 15.64
C GLU A 315 2.04 -27.26 15.83
N GLU A 316 2.75 -26.12 15.97
CA GLU A 316 2.16 -24.78 16.14
C GLU A 316 2.65 -23.75 15.09
N PRO A 317 2.41 -23.97 13.79
CA PRO A 317 2.95 -23.11 12.73
C PRO A 317 2.45 -21.66 12.82
N ALA A 318 1.25 -21.43 13.37
CA ALA A 318 0.68 -20.11 13.57
C ALA A 318 1.38 -19.26 14.64
N TYR A 319 2.25 -19.86 15.47
CA TYR A 319 3.09 -19.13 16.43
C TYR A 319 4.33 -18.53 15.75
N PHE A 320 4.80 -19.16 14.67
CA PHE A 320 6.10 -18.87 14.06
C PHE A 320 6.02 -18.21 12.67
N LEU A 321 4.90 -18.34 11.97
CA LEU A 321 4.63 -17.53 10.78
C LEU A 321 4.44 -16.09 11.23
N SER A 322 5.26 -15.17 10.71
CA SER A 322 5.03 -13.74 10.90
C SER A 322 3.72 -13.40 10.19
N SER A 323 2.63 -13.28 10.96
CA SER A 323 1.35 -12.87 10.42
C SER A 323 1.46 -11.40 10.02
N GLN A 324 1.88 -11.14 8.78
CA GLN A 324 1.35 -10.16 7.84
C GLN A 324 2.36 -9.91 6.72
N ALA A 325 1.94 -10.18 5.47
CA ALA A 325 2.53 -9.43 4.36
C ALA A 325 2.30 -7.94 4.66
N LYS A 326 3.37 -7.15 4.70
CA LYS A 326 3.32 -5.71 4.91
C LYS A 326 2.38 -5.11 3.88
N SER A 327 1.15 -4.84 4.28
CA SER A 327 0.26 -4.04 3.46
C SER A 327 0.71 -2.60 3.65
N TYR A 328 1.14 -1.93 2.59
CA TYR A 328 1.25 -0.46 2.54
C TYR A 328 -0.14 0.22 2.55
N SER A 329 -1.14 -0.50 3.05
CA SER A 329 -2.40 0.05 3.49
C SER A 329 -2.13 0.72 4.82
N LEU A 330 -2.53 1.98 4.92
CA LEU A 330 -2.42 2.77 6.13
C LEU A 330 -3.17 2.13 7.30
N PHE A 331 -4.16 1.26 7.05
CA PHE A 331 -4.98 0.66 8.08
C PHE A 331 -5.40 -0.77 7.73
N THR A 332 -4.51 -1.73 7.96
CA THR A 332 -4.94 -3.07 8.39
C THR A 332 -4.59 -3.18 9.88
N LYS A 333 -5.55 -3.52 10.75
CA LYS A 333 -5.21 -3.85 12.14
C LYS A 333 -4.24 -5.03 12.12
N THR A 334 -3.00 -4.82 12.52
CA THR A 334 -2.20 -5.88 13.14
C THR A 334 -2.99 -6.34 14.36
N ASN A 335 -3.57 -7.54 14.29
CA ASN A 335 -4.12 -8.19 15.47
C ASN A 335 -2.97 -8.37 16.47
N ARG A 336 -2.80 -7.40 17.39
CA ARG A 336 -2.08 -7.64 18.63
C ARG A 336 -2.86 -8.73 19.36
N LYS A 337 -2.33 -9.95 19.37
CA LYS A 337 -2.78 -11.01 20.28
C LYS A 337 -2.71 -10.43 21.70
N VAL A 338 -3.88 -10.32 22.32
CA VAL A 338 -4.02 -10.18 23.77
C VAL A 338 -3.36 -11.41 24.38
N SER A 339 -2.35 -11.22 25.23
CA SER A 339 -1.76 -12.31 26.01
C SER A 339 -2.78 -12.82 27.04
N PRO A 340 -2.87 -14.14 27.29
CA PRO A 340 -3.76 -14.67 28.31
C PRO A 340 -3.18 -14.44 29.72
N ALA A 341 -4.03 -13.89 30.58
CA ALA A 341 -4.10 -14.00 32.04
C ALA A 341 -2.82 -13.92 32.91
N HIS A 342 -2.84 -12.97 33.85
CA HIS A 342 -2.51 -13.29 35.23
C HIS A 342 -3.75 -13.04 36.10
N GLU A 343 -4.38 -14.14 36.52
CA GLU A 343 -5.26 -14.19 37.69
C GLU A 343 -4.45 -13.98 38.98
N ASN A 344 -5.14 -13.48 40.01
CA ASN A 344 -4.77 -13.29 41.41
C ASN A 344 -4.06 -11.97 41.77
N GLU A 345 -4.81 -11.01 42.31
CA GLU A 345 -5.05 -10.89 43.76
C GLU A 345 -6.04 -9.74 44.04
N GLN A 346 -7.09 -10.01 44.82
CA GLN A 346 -7.83 -8.96 45.53
C GLN A 346 -6.92 -8.34 46.61
N PRO A 347 -7.08 -7.06 46.96
CA PRO A 347 -7.93 -6.80 48.13
C PRO A 347 -8.78 -5.52 48.08
N SER A 348 -9.96 -5.64 48.70
CA SER A 348 -10.65 -4.67 49.58
C SER A 348 -10.85 -3.21 49.15
N CYS A 349 -12.14 -2.87 49.02
CA CYS A 349 -12.83 -1.76 49.69
C CYS A 349 -12.05 -0.46 49.95
N CYS A 350 -12.49 0.63 49.31
CA CYS A 350 -12.87 1.86 50.01
C CYS A 350 -13.79 2.73 49.14
N VAL A 351 -15.05 2.81 49.57
CA VAL A 351 -15.98 3.91 49.31
C VAL A 351 -15.38 5.17 49.94
N ILE A 352 -15.53 6.35 49.29
CA ILE A 352 -15.89 7.64 49.92
C ILE A 352 -16.16 8.66 48.80
N HIS A 353 -17.39 9.20 48.84
CA HIS A 353 -17.97 10.46 48.35
C HIS A 353 -17.56 11.09 47.00
#